data_AF-A0A496UPR4-F1
#
_entry.id   AF-A0A496UPR4-F1
#
_cell.length_a   1.000
_cell.length_b   1.000
_cell.length_c   1.000
_cell.angle_alpha   90.00
_cell.angle_beta   90.00
_cell.angle_gamma   90.00
#
_symmetry.space_group_name_H-M   'P 1'
#
loop_
_entity.id
_entity.type
_entity.pdbx_description
1 polymer ?
#
loop_
_entity_poly.entity_id
_entity_poly.type
_entity_poly.pdbx_seq_one_letter_code
_entity_poly.pdbx_strand_id
1 'polypeptide(L)' 'MTRPSLHDLITNTGELSTLPTTVIQLLDLLEDTTTCAERVQEVLERDTAMTANVLKLANSAYYGV' A
#
# COMPACT_ATOMS: atom_id res chain seq x y z
N MET A 1 -20.11 22.33 20.96
CA MET A 1 -19.14 21.24 20.68
C MET A 1 -17.84 21.89 20.25
N THR A 2 -16.82 21.86 21.09
CA THR A 2 -15.53 22.54 20.88
C THR A 2 -14.65 21.69 19.96
N ARG A 3 -14.07 22.28 18.92
CA ARG A 3 -13.15 21.56 18.02
C ARG A 3 -11.88 21.19 18.82
N PRO A 4 -11.39 19.94 18.74
CA PRO A 4 -10.16 19.54 19.40
C PRO A 4 -8.99 20.40 18.90
N SER A 5 -8.08 20.77 19.80
CA SER A 5 -6.86 21.45 19.40
C SER A 5 -5.91 20.50 18.67
N LEU A 6 -4.99 21.02 17.87
CA LEU A 6 -4.00 20.21 17.16
C LEU A 6 -3.16 19.37 18.13
N HIS A 7 -2.89 19.92 19.32
CA HIS A 7 -2.22 19.21 20.41
C HIS A 7 -3.05 18.01 20.92
N ASP A 8 -4.37 18.17 21.08
CA ASP A 8 -5.25 17.08 21.52
C ASP A 8 -5.34 15.95 20.49
N LEU A 9 -5.25 16.28 19.20
CA LEU A 9 -5.21 15.31 18.11
C LEU A 9 -3.92 14.49 18.16
N ILE A 10 -2.75 15.14 18.24
CA ILE A 10 -1.46 14.43 18.28
C ILE A 10 -1.36 13.56 19.54
N THR A 11 -1.81 14.06 20.70
CA THR A 11 -1.68 13.34 21.97
C THR A 11 -2.62 12.12 22.07
N ASN A 12 -3.78 12.17 21.42
CA ASN A 12 -4.72 11.04 21.35
C ASN A 12 -4.46 10.10 20.17
N THR A 13 -3.48 10.42 19.32
CA THR A 13 -3.08 9.51 18.26
C THR A 13 -2.24 8.40 18.90
N GLY A 14 -2.78 7.18 18.94
CA GLY A 14 -2.04 5.99 19.42
C GLY A 14 -0.86 5.63 18.52
N GLU A 15 -0.39 4.37 18.58
CA GLU A 15 0.62 3.90 17.64
C GLU A 15 0.08 3.93 16.20
N LEU A 16 0.59 4.89 15.40
CA LEU A 16 0.42 4.88 13.97
C LEU A 16 1.34 3.83 13.38
N SER A 17 0.77 2.71 12.92
CA SER A 17 1.51 1.77 12.11
C SER A 17 2.01 2.48 10.85
N THR A 18 3.32 2.41 10.61
CA THR A 18 3.92 2.95 9.39
C THR A 18 3.49 2.11 8.20
N LEU A 19 3.14 2.76 7.09
CA LEU A 19 2.90 2.04 5.85
C LEU A 19 4.22 1.37 5.38
N PRO A 20 4.19 0.09 4.95
CA PRO A 20 5.39 -0.55 4.44
C PRO A 20 5.98 0.23 3.26
N THR A 21 7.30 0.41 3.25
CA THR A 21 8.01 1.14 2.19
C THR A 21 7.70 0.61 0.80
N THR A 22 7.49 -0.70 0.66
CA THR A 22 7.11 -1.35 -0.60
C THR A 22 5.80 -0.81 -1.17
N VAL A 23 4.81 -0.50 -0.32
CA VAL A 23 3.52 0.05 -0.77
C VAL A 23 3.70 1.47 -1.28
N ILE A 24 4.48 2.31 -0.58
CA ILE A 24 4.77 3.68 -1.01
C ILE A 24 5.46 3.66 -2.39
N GLN A 25 6.49 2.83 -2.54
CA GLN A 25 7.20 2.68 -3.82
C GLN A 25 6.29 2.19 -4.94
N LEU A 26 5.36 1.28 -4.64
CA LEU A 26 4.42 0.79 -5.64
C LEU A 26 3.45 1.90 -6.08
N LEU A 27 2.95 2.71 -5.14
CA LEU A 27 2.07 3.83 -5.46
C LEU A 27 2.76 4.84 -6.38
N ASP A 28 3.99 5.25 -6.04
CA ASP A 28 4.79 6.16 -6.87
C ASP A 28 5.04 5.57 -8.26
N LEU A 29 5.32 4.27 -8.34
CA LEU A 29 5.57 3.57 -9.61
C LEU A 29 4.32 3.46 -10.49
N LEU A 30 3.14 3.32 -9.88
CA LEU A 30 1.86 3.21 -10.61
C LEU A 30 1.33 4.56 -11.11
N GLU A 31 1.82 5.68 -10.55
CA GLU A 31 1.53 7.02 -11.07
C GLU A 31 2.30 7.33 -12.37
N ASP A 32 3.41 6.62 -12.63
CA ASP A 32 4.19 6.77 -13.85
C ASP A 32 3.52 6.05 -15.04
N THR A 33 3.04 6.83 -16.02
CA THR A 33 2.38 6.30 -17.23
C THR A 33 3.32 5.51 -18.15
N THR A 34 4.63 5.56 -17.93
CA THR A 34 5.65 4.81 -18.68
C THR A 34 6.08 3.52 -17.98
N THR A 35 5.47 3.21 -16.83
CA THR A 35 5.79 2.01 -16.06
C THR A 35 5.38 0.72 -16.78
N CYS A 36 5.97 -0.41 -16.37
CA CYS A 36 5.68 -1.74 -16.91
C CYS A 36 5.59 -2.79 -15.81
N ALA A 37 5.03 -3.96 -16.16
CA ALA A 37 4.75 -5.03 -15.20
C ALA A 37 6.01 -5.55 -14.51
N GLU A 38 7.15 -5.61 -15.21
CA GLU A 38 8.43 -6.03 -14.68
C GLU A 38 8.90 -5.13 -13.53
N ARG A 39 8.77 -3.80 -13.70
CA ARG A 39 9.14 -2.84 -12.65
C ARG A 39 8.24 -2.96 -11.42
N VAL A 40 6.96 -3.24 -11.63
CA VAL A 40 5.99 -3.50 -10.54
C VAL A 40 6.38 -4.78 -9.81
N GLN A 41 6.76 -5.84 -10.53
CA GLN A 41 7.23 -7.09 -9.97
C GLN A 41 8.50 -6.93 -9.12
N GLU A 42 9.49 -6.15 -9.58
CA GLU A 42 10.74 -5.88 -8.83
C GLU A 42 10.50 -5.23 -7.45
N VAL A 43 9.44 -4.44 -7.32
CA VAL A 43 9.03 -3.84 -6.04
C VAL A 43 8.22 -4.86 -5.24
N LEU A 44 7.24 -5.51 -5.87
CA LEU A 44 6.32 -6.44 -5.23
C LEU A 44 7.05 -7.63 -4.58
N GLU A 45 8.06 -8.19 -5.23
CA GLU A 45 8.81 -9.36 -4.74
C GLU A 45 9.54 -9.12 -3.40
N ARG A 46 9.75 -7.86 -3.03
CA ARG A 46 10.38 -7.46 -1.76
C ARG A 46 9.45 -7.60 -0.56
N ASP A 47 8.14 -7.74 -0.81
CA ASP A 47 7.11 -7.94 0.21
C ASP A 47 6.32 -9.22 -0.07
N THR A 48 6.61 -10.27 0.69
CA THR A 48 5.99 -11.59 0.55
C THR A 48 4.51 -11.59 0.91
N ALA A 49 4.07 -10.75 1.86
CA ALA A 49 2.68 -10.65 2.25
C ALA A 49 1.85 -9.99 1.14
N MET A 50 2.36 -8.90 0.57
CA MET A 50 1.75 -8.22 -0.57
C MET A 50 1.71 -9.11 -1.80
N THR A 51 2.82 -9.79 -2.12
CA THR A 51 2.91 -10.78 -3.21
C THR A 51 1.83 -11.86 -3.07
N ALA A 52 1.68 -12.45 -1.88
CA ALA A 52 0.67 -13.47 -1.65
C ALA A 52 -0.76 -12.94 -1.83
N ASN A 53 -1.04 -11.70 -1.43
CA ASN A 53 -2.35 -11.09 -1.62
C ASN A 53 -2.65 -10.81 -3.09
N VAL A 54 -1.67 -10.33 -3.86
CA VAL A 54 -1.82 -10.13 -5.31
C VAL A 54 -2.07 -11.45 -6.01
N LEU A 55 -1.32 -12.52 -5.68
CA LEU A 55 -1.54 -13.85 -6.26
C LEU A 55 -2.93 -14.42 -5.92
N LYS A 56 -3.39 -14.27 -4.68
CA LYS A 56 -4.75 -14.67 -4.28
C LYS A 56 -5.81 -13.91 -5.09
N LEU A 57 -5.61 -12.61 -5.31
CA LEU A 57 -6.55 -11.76 -6.05
C LEU A 57 -6.57 -12.14 -7.53
N ALA A 58 -5.40 -12.31 -8.15
CA ALA A 58 -5.27 -12.72 -9.56
C ALA A 58 -5.95 -14.07 -9.84
N ASN A 59 -5.89 -15.00 -8.89
CA ASN A 59 -6.56 -16.31 -8.97
C ASN A 59 -7.99 -16.32 -8.42
N SER A 60 -8.55 -15.17 -8.04
CA SER A 60 -9.92 -15.08 -7.54
C SER A 60 -10.94 -15.16 -8.67
N ALA A 61 -12.18 -15.55 -8.39
CA ALA A 61 -13.26 -15.57 -9.38
C ALA A 61 -13.58 -14.20 -10.03
N TYR A 62 -13.08 -13.09 -9.46
CA TYR A 62 -13.22 -11.77 -10.06
C TYR A 62 -12.25 -11.55 -11.23
N TYR A 63 -11.02 -12.06 -11.13
CA TYR A 63 -9.95 -11.88 -12.13
C TYR A 63 -9.63 -13.16 -12.93
N GLY A 64 -9.97 -14.33 -12.41
CA GLY A 64 -9.69 -15.65 -12.98
C GLY A 64 -10.77 -16.14 -13.93
N VAL A 65 -11.07 -15.35 -14.97
CA VAL A 65 -11.89 -15.78 -16.12
C VAL A 65 -11.27 -16.99 -16.81
#